data_AF-A0AAJ1S998-F1
#
_entry.id   AF-A0AAJ1S998-F1
#
_cell.length_a   1.000
_cell.length_b   1.000
_cell.length_c   1.000
_cell.angle_alpha   90.00
_cell.angle_beta   90.00
_cell.angle_gamma   90.00
#
_symmetry.space_group_name_H-M   'P 1'
#
loop_
_entity.id
_entity.type
_entity.pdbx_description
1 polymer ?
#
loop_
_entity_poly.entity_id
_entity_poly.type
_entity_poly.pdbx_seq_one_letter_code
_entity_poly.pdbx_strand_id
1 'polypeptide(L)'
;MTAAVICPLVSSVDDNGTQRITVFDADESVVCGAYKPPGHTHWRLFMSAALARVGSPAALMPAQHLLTPRRADACQWLRLIGHLYAHPAEAGTAATTSRYVTFRRE
;
A
#
# COMPACT_ATOMS: atom_id res chain seq x y z
N MET A 1 17.02 19.13 7.49
CA MET A 1 16.35 18.01 8.18
C MET A 1 14.94 17.91 7.64
N THR A 2 14.67 16.93 6.77
CA THR A 2 13.30 16.62 6.35
C THR A 2 12.62 15.95 7.54
N ALA A 3 11.55 16.56 8.07
CA ALA A 3 10.76 15.93 9.11
C ALA A 3 10.27 14.57 8.58
N ALA A 4 10.44 13.50 9.37
CA ALA A 4 9.90 12.20 9.00
C ALA A 4 8.38 12.33 8.89
N VAL A 5 7.84 12.12 7.69
CA VAL A 5 6.39 12.06 7.49
C VAL A 5 5.92 10.78 8.18
N ILE A 6 5.23 10.93 9.31
CA ILE A 6 4.64 9.80 10.02
C ILE A 6 3.35 9.45 9.30
N CYS A 7 3.28 8.22 8.75
CA CYS A 7 2.06 7.70 8.15
C CYS A 7 1.31 6.81 9.16
N PRO A 8 0.38 7.34 9.97
CA PRO A 8 -0.29 6.55 11.00
C PRO A 8 -1.16 5.45 10.40
N LEU A 9 -1.15 4.29 11.06
CA LEU A 9 -1.98 3.13 10.72
C LEU A 9 -3.18 3.05 11.68
N VAL A 10 -4.38 3.33 11.17
CA VAL A 10 -5.61 3.38 11.96
C VAL A 10 -6.50 2.19 11.62
N SER A 11 -7.08 1.54 12.63
CA SER A 11 -8.06 0.47 12.45
C SER A 11 -9.46 0.95 12.81
N SER A 12 -10.46 0.56 12.01
CA SER A 12 -11.86 0.90 12.26
C SER A 12 -12.79 -0.22 11.76
N VAL A 13 -14.06 -0.13 12.13
CA VAL A 13 -15.15 -0.96 11.59
C VAL A 13 -16.25 -0.01 11.15
N ASP A 14 -16.73 -0.14 9.91
CA ASP A 14 -17.86 0.67 9.42
C ASP A 14 -19.22 0.08 9.83
N ASP A 15 -20.30 0.84 9.60
CA ASP A 15 -21.67 0.47 10.00
C ASP A 15 -22.15 -0.85 9.38
N ASN A 16 -21.55 -1.26 8.25
CA ASN A 16 -21.84 -2.53 7.59
C ASN A 16 -21.03 -3.70 8.19
N GLY A 17 -20.26 -3.46 9.25
CA GLY A 17 -19.38 -4.46 9.87
C GLY A 17 -18.09 -4.73 9.09
N THR A 18 -17.76 -3.92 8.07
CA THR A 18 -16.50 -4.08 7.34
C THR A 18 -15.35 -3.59 8.18
N GLN A 19 -14.39 -4.46 8.43
CA GLN A 19 -13.17 -4.08 9.14
C GLN A 19 -12.24 -3.35 8.17
N ARG A 20 -11.63 -2.25 8.60
CA ARG A 20 -10.73 -1.42 7.81
C ARG A 20 -9.44 -1.13 8.57
N ILE A 21 -8.36 -1.03 7.80
CA ILE A 21 -7.07 -0.55 8.25
C ILE A 21 -6.61 0.48 7.22
N THR A 22 -6.37 1.71 7.64
CA THR A 22 -6.04 2.82 6.74
C THR A 22 -4.72 3.46 7.15
N VAL A 23 -3.91 3.78 6.15
CA VAL A 23 -2.70 4.59 6.30
C VAL A 23 -3.00 6.00 5.80
N PHE A 24 -2.72 6.99 6.63
CA PHE A 24 -2.84 8.40 6.28
C PHE A 24 -1.47 9.05 6.09
N ASP A 25 -1.41 10.14 5.33
CA ASP A 25 -0.25 11.03 5.30
C ASP A 25 -0.39 12.15 6.35
N ALA A 26 0.52 13.13 6.30
CA ALA A 26 0.53 14.27 7.23
C ALA A 26 -0.68 15.20 7.07
N ASP A 27 -1.35 15.19 5.91
CA ASP A 27 -2.53 16.01 5.61
C ASP A 27 -3.83 15.22 5.85
N GLU A 28 -3.74 14.11 6.61
CA GLU A 28 -4.84 13.17 6.87
C GLU A 28 -5.46 12.60 5.59
N SER A 29 -4.75 12.65 4.46
CA SER A 29 -5.19 12.05 3.21
C SER A 29 -4.87 10.56 3.21
N VAL A 30 -5.79 9.75 2.68
CA VAL A 30 -5.60 8.30 2.60
C VAL A 30 -4.49 8.01 1.59
N VAL A 31 -3.48 7.24 2.01
CA VAL A 31 -2.38 6.77 1.14
C VAL A 31 -2.70 5.37 0.61
N CYS A 32 -2.99 4.44 1.52
CA CYS A 32 -3.36 3.07 1.21
C CYS A 32 -4.18 2.48 2.35
N GLY A 33 -4.75 1.30 2.14
CA GLY A 33 -5.49 0.62 3.19
C GLY A 33 -5.80 -0.82 2.85
N ALA A 34 -6.42 -1.50 3.81
CA ALA A 34 -6.94 -2.84 3.65
C ALA A 34 -8.33 -2.90 4.28
N TYR A 35 -9.23 -3.67 3.67
CA TYR A 35 -10.56 -3.91 4.21
C TYR A 35 -10.95 -5.38 4.12
N LYS A 36 -11.79 -5.82 5.06
CA LYS A 36 -12.36 -7.17 5.09
C LYS A 36 -13.87 -7.06 5.33
N PRO A 37 -14.69 -7.25 4.29
CA PRO A 37 -16.13 -7.25 4.46
C PRO A 37 -16.60 -8.44 5.30
N PRO A 38 -17.79 -8.35 5.94
CA PRO A 38 -18.37 -9.47 6.68
C PRO A 38 -18.47 -10.74 5.83
N GLY A 39 -18.15 -11.89 6.41
CA GLY A 39 -18.22 -13.18 5.71
C GLY A 39 -17.08 -13.45 4.71
N HIS A 40 -16.23 -12.47 4.40
CA HIS A 40 -15.06 -12.72 3.56
C HIS A 40 -13.92 -13.36 4.35
N THR A 41 -13.12 -14.20 3.70
CA THR A 41 -11.97 -14.88 4.32
C THR A 41 -10.69 -14.06 4.25
N HIS A 42 -10.56 -13.18 3.25
CA HIS A 42 -9.34 -12.42 2.96
C HIS A 42 -9.51 -10.92 3.17
N TRP A 43 -8.43 -10.27 3.59
CA TRP A 43 -8.24 -8.82 3.53
C TRP A 43 -7.88 -8.40 2.12
N ARG A 44 -8.47 -7.29 1.68
CA ARG A 44 -8.28 -6.70 0.35
C ARG A 44 -7.52 -5.39 0.50
N LEU A 45 -6.31 -5.35 -0.03
CA LEU A 45 -5.50 -4.13 -0.02
C LEU A 45 -5.89 -3.23 -1.18
N PHE A 46 -5.82 -1.92 -0.95
CA PHE A 46 -6.03 -0.90 -1.96
C PHE A 46 -5.01 0.23 -1.79
N MET A 47 -4.73 0.92 -2.89
CA MET A 47 -3.90 2.11 -2.92
C MET A 47 -4.76 3.29 -3.36
N SER A 48 -4.50 4.48 -2.81
CA SER A 48 -5.25 5.67 -3.19
C SER A 48 -4.59 6.39 -4.37
N ALA A 49 -5.32 7.36 -4.94
CA ALA A 49 -4.76 8.26 -5.95
C ALA A 49 -3.61 9.14 -5.40
N ALA A 50 -3.53 9.36 -4.09
CA ALA A 50 -2.42 10.10 -3.49
C ALA A 50 -1.09 9.36 -3.70
N LEU A 51 -1.10 8.03 -3.61
CA LEU A 51 0.07 7.20 -3.90
C LEU A 51 0.46 7.26 -5.39
N ALA A 52 -0.51 7.31 -6.31
CA ALA A 52 -0.24 7.40 -7.75
C ALA A 52 0.49 8.71 -8.15
N ARG A 53 0.31 9.80 -7.40
CA ARG A 53 0.98 11.08 -7.65
C ARG A 53 2.49 11.05 -7.36
N VAL A 54 2.99 10.05 -6.64
CA VAL A 54 4.40 9.95 -6.20
C VAL A 54 5.28 9.19 -7.20
N GLY A 55 4.78 8.92 -8.42
CA GLY A 55 5.64 8.50 -9.55
C GLY A 55 5.26 7.19 -10.23
N SER A 56 4.04 6.69 -10.03
CA SER A 56 3.53 5.55 -10.81
C SER A 56 2.21 5.94 -11.48
N PRO A 57 2.14 5.96 -12.83
CA PRO A 57 0.91 6.20 -13.56
C PRO A 57 -0.23 5.34 -13.00
N ALA A 58 -1.45 5.87 -12.91
CA ALA A 58 -2.61 5.12 -12.41
C ALA A 58 -2.81 3.77 -13.15
N ALA A 59 -2.36 3.68 -14.41
CA ALA A 59 -2.36 2.46 -15.22
C ALA A 59 -1.43 1.34 -14.70
N LEU A 60 -0.46 1.66 -13.84
CA LEU A 60 0.44 0.70 -13.20
C LEU A 60 -0.02 0.32 -11.78
N MET A 61 -1.12 0.91 -11.29
CA MET A 61 -1.74 0.41 -10.07
C MET A 61 -2.33 -0.97 -10.35
N PRO A 62 -2.08 -1.99 -9.51
CA PRO A 62 -2.68 -3.30 -9.66
C PRO A 62 -4.20 -3.15 -9.71
N ALA A 63 -4.78 -3.57 -10.85
CA ALA A 63 -6.22 -3.54 -11.08
C ALA A 63 -6.99 -4.44 -10.10
N GLN A 64 -6.29 -5.38 -9.45
CA GLN A 64 -6.85 -6.29 -8.46
C GLN A 64 -6.33 -5.95 -7.06
N HIS A 65 -7.24 -5.97 -6.10
CA HIS A 65 -6.87 -5.91 -4.69
C HIS A 65 -5.90 -7.06 -4.36
N LEU A 66 -4.73 -6.73 -3.83
CA LEU A 66 -3.85 -7.73 -3.24
C LEU A 66 -4.59 -8.39 -2.07
N LEU A 67 -4.69 -9.71 -2.11
CA LEU A 67 -5.42 -10.48 -1.11
C LEU A 67 -4.44 -11.02 -0.07
N THR A 68 -4.75 -10.80 1.20
CA THR A 68 -4.00 -11.40 2.32
C THR A 68 -4.94 -12.14 3.25
N PRO A 69 -4.64 -13.40 3.63
CA PRO A 69 -5.53 -14.17 4.49
C PRO A 69 -5.52 -13.65 5.94
N ARG A 70 -4.38 -13.17 6.43
CA ARG A 70 -4.22 -12.73 7.82
C ARG A 70 -4.19 -11.21 7.93
N ARG A 71 -4.80 -10.69 8.99
CA ARG A 71 -4.76 -9.26 9.33
C ARG A 71 -3.31 -8.75 9.51
N ALA A 72 -2.45 -9.58 10.10
CA ALA A 72 -1.05 -9.23 10.34
C ALA A 72 -0.29 -8.96 9.03
N ASP A 73 -0.49 -9.81 8.02
CA ASP A 73 0.12 -9.66 6.70
C ASP A 73 -0.36 -8.35 6.04
N ALA A 74 -1.66 -8.05 6.13
CA ALA A 74 -2.21 -6.77 5.67
C ALA A 74 -1.53 -5.57 6.37
N CYS A 75 -1.42 -5.60 7.70
CA CYS A 75 -0.73 -4.54 8.45
C CYS A 75 0.74 -4.39 8.02
N GLN A 76 1.45 -5.49 7.79
CA GLN A 76 2.85 -5.45 7.39
C GLN A 76 3.02 -4.79 6.02
N TRP A 77 2.20 -5.18 5.05
CA TRP A 77 2.19 -4.55 3.73
C TRP A 77 1.86 -3.06 3.80
N LEU A 78 0.85 -2.68 4.58
CA LEU A 78 0.47 -1.26 4.73
C LEU A 78 1.58 -0.42 5.37
N ARG A 79 2.26 -0.95 6.39
CA ARG A 79 3.43 -0.29 7.00
C ARG A 79 4.56 -0.11 5.99
N LEU A 80 4.85 -1.14 5.19
CA LEU A 80 5.89 -1.05 4.16
C LEU A 80 5.55 0.02 3.12
N ILE A 81 4.31 0.04 2.63
CA ILE A 81 3.85 1.05 1.65
C ILE A 81 3.92 2.46 2.25
N GLY A 82 3.40 2.65 3.48
CA GLY A 82 3.46 3.94 4.17
C GLY A 82 4.90 4.41 4.41
N HIS A 83 5.80 3.49 4.77
CA HIS A 83 7.21 3.77 4.94
C HIS A 83 7.87 4.24 3.63
N LEU A 84 7.65 3.50 2.53
CA LEU A 84 8.20 3.88 1.22
C LEU A 84 7.61 5.19 0.68
N TYR A 85 6.33 5.46 0.98
CA TYR A 85 5.69 6.74 0.66
C TYR A 85 6.36 7.92 1.39
N ALA A 86 6.65 7.76 2.67
CA ALA A 86 7.32 8.79 3.47
C ALA A 86 8.81 8.96 3.12
N HIS A 87 9.46 7.93 2.55
CA HIS A 87 10.89 7.89 2.26
C HIS A 87 11.18 7.53 0.78
N PRO A 88 10.83 8.39 -0.19
CA PRO A 88 10.92 8.06 -1.62
C PRO A 88 12.35 7.78 -2.10
N ALA A 89 13.38 8.31 -1.42
CA ALA A 89 14.78 8.01 -1.72
C ALA A 89 15.14 6.53 -1.49
N GLU A 90 14.45 5.85 -0.57
CA GLU A 90 14.63 4.42 -0.27
C GLU A 90 13.91 3.52 -1.29
N ALA A 91 12.92 4.05 -2.00
CA ALA A 91 12.27 3.35 -3.11
C ALA A 91 13.19 3.27 -4.36
N GLY A 92 14.03 4.28 -4.57
CA GLY A 92 14.92 4.38 -5.74
C GLY A 92 16.17 3.50 -5.69
N THR A 93 16.66 3.13 -4.51
CA THR A 93 17.89 2.32 -4.36
C THR A 93 17.68 0.85 -4.72
N ALA A 94 16.45 0.32 -4.67
CA ALA A 94 16.14 -1.04 -5.11
C ALA A 94 16.08 -1.20 -6.65
N ALA A 95 15.85 -0.11 -7.39
CA ALA A 95 15.69 -0.15 -8.85
C ALA A 95 17.03 -0.31 -9.61
N THR A 96 18.18 -0.01 -8.99
CA THR A 96 19.50 -0.14 -9.65
C THR A 96 19.99 -1.59 -9.73
N THR A 97 19.32 -2.56 -9.10
CA THR A 97 19.67 -4.00 -9.21
C THR A 97 18.59 -4.84 -9.88
N SER A 98 17.71 -4.26 -10.69
CA SER A 98 16.88 -5.05 -11.60
C SER A 98 17.63 -5.30 -12.91
N ARG A 99 18.52 -6.30 -12.92
CA ARG A 99 19.01 -6.87 -14.19
C ARG A 99 17.81 -7.49 -14.89
N TYR A 100 17.35 -6.86 -15.97
CA TYR A 100 16.36 -7.43 -16.88
C TYR A 100 16.78 -8.85 -17.26
N VAL A 101 16.05 -9.87 -16.78
CA VAL A 101 16.16 -11.23 -17.29
C VAL A 101 15.41 -11.26 -18.61
N THR A 102 16.13 -11.06 -19.70
CA THR A 102 15.60 -11.26 -21.05
C THR A 102 15.37 -12.76 -21.25
N PHE A 103 14.12 -13.20 -21.17
CA PHE A 103 13.75 -14.54 -21.62
C PHE A 103 13.91 -14.59 -23.15
N ARG A 104 14.98 -15.24 -23.63
CA ARG A 104 15.03 -15.71 -25.02
C ARG A 104 14.03 -16.86 -25.14
N ARG A 105 13.10 -16.76 -26.10
CA ARG A 105 12.40 -17.92 -26.63
C ARG A 105 13.34 -18.62 -27.61
N GLU A 106 13.54 -19.92 -27.43
CA GLU A 106 14.00 -20.85 -28.46
C GLU A 106 12.77 -21.54 -29.07
#